data_AF-A0A2A2R2T9-F1
#
_entry.id   AF-A0A2A2R2T9-F1
#
_cell.length_a   1.000
_cell.length_b   1.000
_cell.length_c   1.000
_cell.angle_alpha   90.00
_cell.angle_beta   90.00
_cell.angle_gamma   90.00
#
_symmetry.space_group_name_H-M   'P 1'
#
loop_
_entity.id
_entity.type
_entity.pdbx_description
1 polymer ?
#
loop_
_entity_poly.entity_id
_entity_poly.type
_entity_poly.pdbx_seq_one_letter_code
_entity_poly.pdbx_strand_id
1 'polypeptide(L)'
;MLRSFAIIFLLPVLTLSAESTDTLVQKIIARDTANADLSVITDENRQKIVEIARNVVLRKVEGNYVGAQILLLRLGDAQTIKELQTLFSEYKGKEAWQEVPFYVERARQPLLVEAFSSSLYSPLDQGVKGIVGGVKTEVVTLVPPKPVMAGALIISTIRQSKEFSPELKAWAKEMAHNLDEADFISKMRLWWEQNKERFVTLKFKEVEPLRRAAASPLPRE
;
A
#
# COMPACT_ATOMS: atom_id res chain seq x y z
N MET A 1 28.05 -6.76 -73.21
CA MET A 1 28.49 -6.86 -71.80
C MET A 1 27.80 -5.75 -71.02
N LEU A 2 26.98 -6.11 -70.03
CA LEU A 2 26.64 -5.35 -68.81
C LEU A 2 25.52 -6.12 -68.10
N ARG A 3 25.89 -6.93 -67.11
CA ARG A 3 24.96 -7.60 -66.21
C ARG A 3 24.68 -6.63 -65.06
N SER A 4 23.44 -6.14 -64.96
CA SER A 4 22.97 -5.35 -63.83
C SER A 4 22.92 -6.22 -62.58
N PHE A 5 23.74 -5.89 -61.58
CA PHE A 5 23.64 -6.45 -60.24
C PHE A 5 22.50 -5.76 -59.50
N ALA A 6 21.43 -6.50 -59.21
CA ALA A 6 20.44 -6.09 -58.23
C ALA A 6 21.06 -6.29 -56.83
N ILE A 7 21.39 -5.20 -56.16
CA ILE A 7 21.76 -5.20 -54.74
C ILE A 7 20.45 -5.32 -53.96
N ILE A 8 20.17 -6.51 -53.44
CA ILE A 8 19.10 -6.74 -52.46
C ILE A 8 19.61 -6.14 -51.14
N PHE A 9 19.06 -4.98 -50.76
CA PHE A 9 19.19 -4.45 -49.41
C PHE A 9 18.43 -5.37 -48.45
N LEU A 10 19.14 -6.26 -47.77
CA LEU A 10 18.67 -6.92 -46.56
C LEU A 10 18.57 -5.86 -45.46
N LEU A 11 17.38 -5.26 -45.32
CA LEU A 11 17.01 -4.52 -44.13
C LEU A 11 17.07 -5.49 -42.94
N PRO A 12 17.91 -5.27 -41.91
CA PRO A 12 17.80 -6.02 -40.68
C PRO A 12 16.45 -5.67 -40.07
N VAL A 13 15.52 -6.63 -40.09
CA VAL A 13 14.35 -6.62 -39.24
C VAL A 13 14.88 -6.59 -37.81
N LEU A 14 14.85 -5.41 -37.19
CA LEU A 14 15.06 -5.26 -35.76
C LEU A 14 13.94 -6.03 -35.06
N THR A 15 14.18 -7.31 -34.80
CA THR A 15 13.42 -8.03 -33.79
C THR A 15 13.77 -7.36 -32.46
N LEU A 16 12.93 -6.42 -31.99
CA LEU A 16 12.87 -6.12 -30.57
C LEU A 16 12.55 -7.47 -29.91
N SER A 17 13.58 -8.13 -29.38
CA SER A 17 13.41 -9.32 -28.57
C SER A 17 12.53 -8.89 -27.40
N ALA A 18 11.26 -9.32 -27.42
CA ALA A 18 10.36 -9.11 -26.30
C ALA A 18 11.07 -9.61 -25.05
N GLU A 19 11.28 -8.73 -24.08
CA GLU A 19 11.92 -9.10 -22.83
C GLU A 19 11.07 -10.18 -22.16
N SER A 20 11.70 -11.28 -21.73
CA SER A 20 10.94 -12.37 -21.10
C SER A 20 10.25 -11.84 -19.85
N THR A 21 9.00 -12.27 -19.60
CA THR A 21 8.23 -11.86 -18.41
C THR A 21 9.01 -12.09 -17.12
N ASP A 22 9.82 -13.14 -17.07
CA ASP A 22 10.62 -13.51 -15.90
C ASP A 22 11.72 -12.48 -15.63
N THR A 23 12.40 -11.99 -16.68
CA THR A 23 13.40 -10.91 -16.58
C THR A 23 12.75 -9.60 -16.15
N LEU A 24 11.55 -9.29 -16.67
CA LEU A 24 10.78 -8.11 -16.27
C LEU A 24 10.43 -8.14 -14.77
N VAL A 25 9.94 -9.28 -14.27
CA VAL A 25 9.59 -9.44 -12.84
C VAL A 25 10.83 -9.32 -11.96
N GLN A 26 11.95 -9.95 -12.34
CA GLN A 26 13.19 -9.82 -11.57
C GLN A 26 13.69 -8.37 -11.53
N LYS A 27 13.60 -7.62 -12.64
CA LYS A 27 13.95 -6.19 -12.66
C LYS A 27 13.03 -5.37 -11.76
N ILE A 28 11.73 -5.65 -11.74
CA ILE A 28 10.77 -4.98 -10.86
C ILE A 28 11.08 -5.29 -9.40
N ILE A 29 11.34 -6.56 -9.06
CA ILE A 29 11.63 -6.99 -7.68
C ILE A 29 12.97 -6.43 -7.18
N ALA A 30 14.00 -6.38 -8.04
CA ALA A 30 15.35 -5.94 -7.66
C ALA A 30 15.51 -4.41 -7.60
N ARG A 31 14.72 -3.64 -8.37
CA ARG A 31 14.72 -2.17 -8.31
C ARG A 31 13.70 -1.73 -7.28
N ASP A 32 14.17 -1.28 -6.10
CA ASP A 32 13.40 -0.56 -5.07
C ASP A 32 11.90 -0.45 -5.40
N THR A 33 11.16 -1.51 -5.09
CA THR A 33 9.83 -1.82 -5.64
C THR A 33 8.79 -0.74 -5.37
N ALA A 34 9.07 0.18 -4.46
CA ALA A 34 8.27 1.37 -4.21
C ALA A 34 8.17 2.30 -5.44
N ASN A 35 9.20 2.30 -6.28
CA ASN A 35 9.34 3.22 -7.42
C ASN A 35 9.33 2.50 -8.78
N ALA A 36 9.18 1.18 -8.80
CA ALA A 36 9.06 0.44 -10.05
C ALA A 36 7.85 0.93 -10.86
N ASP A 37 8.06 1.16 -12.15
CA ASP A 37 6.99 1.45 -13.08
C ASP A 37 6.19 0.16 -13.34
N LEU A 38 4.88 0.20 -13.03
CA LEU A 38 3.98 -0.93 -13.23
C LEU A 38 3.20 -0.81 -14.55
N SER A 39 3.43 0.23 -15.36
CA SER A 39 2.81 0.38 -16.68
C SER A 39 3.14 -0.78 -17.64
N VAL A 40 4.27 -1.45 -17.38
CA VAL A 40 4.72 -2.66 -18.10
C VAL A 40 3.91 -3.91 -17.77
N ILE A 41 3.09 -3.86 -16.71
CA ILE A 41 2.17 -4.93 -16.32
C ILE A 41 0.86 -4.71 -17.05
N THR A 42 0.54 -5.62 -17.96
CA THR A 42 -0.68 -5.64 -18.75
C THR A 42 -1.60 -6.74 -18.24
N ASP A 43 -2.88 -6.72 -18.61
CA ASP A 43 -3.82 -7.78 -18.25
C ASP A 43 -3.33 -9.16 -18.73
N GLU A 44 -2.66 -9.20 -19.88
CA GLU A 44 -2.11 -10.40 -20.51
C GLU A 44 -0.97 -11.04 -19.70
N ASN A 45 -0.13 -10.23 -19.05
CA ASN A 45 1.03 -10.73 -18.30
C ASN A 45 0.82 -10.75 -16.78
N ARG A 46 -0.22 -10.07 -16.28
CA ARG A 46 -0.47 -9.88 -14.84
C ARG A 46 -0.53 -11.19 -14.06
N GLN A 47 -1.24 -12.20 -14.56
CA GLN A 47 -1.37 -13.49 -13.87
C GLN A 47 0.00 -14.17 -13.69
N LYS A 48 0.79 -14.23 -14.76
CA LYS A 48 2.13 -14.81 -14.72
C LYS A 48 3.06 -14.03 -13.79
N ILE A 49 2.97 -12.69 -13.78
CA ILE A 49 3.76 -11.84 -12.88
C ILE A 49 3.41 -12.11 -11.41
N VAL A 50 2.12 -12.21 -11.10
CA VAL A 50 1.64 -12.56 -9.75
C VAL A 50 2.16 -13.94 -9.35
N GLU A 51 2.09 -14.94 -10.23
CA GLU A 51 2.59 -16.29 -9.98
C GLU A 51 4.10 -16.31 -9.66
N ILE A 52 4.91 -15.59 -10.45
CA ILE A 52 6.36 -15.50 -10.21
C ILE A 52 6.65 -14.84 -8.86
N ALA A 53 6.00 -13.70 -8.59
CA ALA A 53 6.17 -13.00 -7.31
C ALA A 53 5.74 -13.87 -6.12
N ARG A 54 4.64 -14.62 -6.26
CA ARG A 54 4.17 -15.59 -5.26
C ARG A 54 5.19 -16.69 -5.01
N ASN A 55 5.76 -17.26 -6.06
CA ASN A 55 6.81 -18.28 -5.94
C ASN A 55 8.06 -17.75 -5.21
N VAL A 56 8.45 -16.49 -5.45
CA VAL A 56 9.54 -15.83 -4.72
C VAL A 56 9.22 -15.70 -3.22
N VAL A 57 7.99 -15.29 -2.89
CA VAL A 57 7.54 -15.17 -1.48
C VAL A 57 7.51 -16.54 -0.79
N LEU A 58 6.91 -17.56 -1.43
CA LEU A 58 6.78 -18.91 -0.88
C LEU A 58 8.15 -19.57 -0.62
N ARG A 59 9.12 -19.34 -1.50
CA ARG A 59 10.47 -19.90 -1.38
C ARG A 59 11.38 -19.08 -0.47
N LYS A 60 10.91 -17.94 0.06
CA LYS A 60 11.69 -17.00 0.87
C LYS A 60 13.06 -16.69 0.27
N VAL A 61 13.10 -16.43 -1.05
CA VAL A 61 14.37 -16.14 -1.75
C VAL A 61 14.99 -14.88 -1.14
N GLU A 62 16.14 -15.05 -0.49
CA GLU A 62 16.83 -14.00 0.26
C GLU A 62 17.14 -12.79 -0.65
N GLY A 63 16.93 -11.59 -0.14
CA GLY A 63 17.07 -10.33 -0.90
C GLY A 63 15.90 -9.97 -1.83
N ASN A 64 15.07 -10.93 -2.25
CA ASN A 64 13.96 -10.69 -3.19
C ASN A 64 12.55 -10.80 -2.57
N TYR A 65 12.44 -11.45 -1.42
CA TYR A 65 11.17 -11.66 -0.70
C TYR A 65 10.38 -10.36 -0.46
N VAL A 66 11.04 -9.36 0.12
CA VAL A 66 10.40 -8.08 0.49
C VAL A 66 9.88 -7.36 -0.75
N GLY A 67 10.68 -7.35 -1.83
CA GLY A 67 10.29 -6.74 -3.10
C GLY A 67 9.08 -7.44 -3.73
N ALA A 68 9.06 -8.78 -3.72
CA ALA A 68 7.94 -9.55 -4.23
C ALA A 68 6.64 -9.29 -3.44
N GLN A 69 6.72 -9.20 -2.10
CA GLN A 69 5.56 -8.85 -1.28
C GLN A 69 5.01 -7.46 -1.59
N ILE A 70 5.89 -6.46 -1.70
CA ILE A 70 5.48 -5.10 -2.07
C ILE A 70 4.82 -5.12 -3.46
N LEU A 71 5.38 -5.83 -4.44
CA LEU A 71 4.78 -5.94 -5.77
C LEU A 71 3.38 -6.54 -5.71
N LEU A 72 3.17 -7.63 -4.98
CA LEU A 72 1.87 -8.25 -4.81
C LEU A 72 0.85 -7.30 -4.15
N LEU A 73 1.27 -6.56 -3.12
CA LEU A 73 0.45 -5.53 -2.49
C LEU A 73 0.11 -4.40 -3.48
N ARG A 74 1.09 -3.89 -4.23
CA ARG A 74 0.87 -2.85 -5.26
C ARG A 74 -0.14 -3.31 -6.30
N LEU A 75 -0.13 -4.59 -6.66
CA LEU A 75 -1.06 -5.21 -7.61
C LEU A 75 -2.45 -5.48 -7.02
N GLY A 76 -2.66 -5.25 -5.72
CA GLY A 76 -3.95 -5.50 -5.07
C GLY A 76 -4.23 -6.98 -4.87
N ASP A 77 -3.19 -7.79 -4.69
CA ASP A 77 -3.36 -9.21 -4.40
C ASP A 77 -4.05 -9.39 -3.04
N ALA A 78 -5.27 -9.96 -3.08
CA ALA A 78 -6.13 -10.14 -1.92
C ALA A 78 -5.51 -11.02 -0.83
N GLN A 79 -4.74 -12.04 -1.21
CA GLN A 79 -4.11 -12.93 -0.24
C GLN A 79 -2.99 -12.20 0.52
N THR A 80 -2.14 -11.40 -0.14
CA THR A 80 -1.07 -10.66 0.58
C THR A 80 -1.67 -9.54 1.43
N ILE A 81 -2.74 -8.89 0.95
CA ILE A 81 -3.45 -7.90 1.77
C ILE A 81 -4.00 -8.55 3.04
N LYS A 82 -4.62 -9.73 2.92
CA LYS A 82 -5.12 -10.49 4.07
C LYS A 82 -3.99 -10.92 5.02
N GLU A 83 -2.87 -11.42 4.50
CA GLU A 83 -1.69 -11.79 5.29
C GLU A 83 -1.16 -10.57 6.08
N LEU A 84 -1.06 -9.41 5.43
CA LEU A 84 -0.63 -8.16 6.08
C LEU A 84 -1.64 -7.68 7.14
N GLN A 85 -2.94 -7.82 6.87
CA GLN A 85 -4.00 -7.52 7.83
C GLN A 85 -3.95 -8.46 9.04
N THR A 86 -3.68 -9.74 8.83
CA THR A 86 -3.49 -10.72 9.89
C THR A 86 -2.26 -10.37 10.73
N LEU A 87 -1.12 -10.05 10.10
CA LEU A 87 0.09 -9.60 10.80
C LEU A 87 -0.17 -8.36 11.66
N PHE A 88 -0.93 -7.39 11.14
CA PHE A 88 -1.37 -6.22 11.91
C PHE A 88 -2.39 -6.59 13.00
N SER A 89 -3.22 -7.59 12.79
CA SER A 89 -4.26 -7.98 13.73
C SER A 89 -3.72 -8.74 14.93
N GLU A 90 -2.76 -9.63 14.69
CA GLU A 90 -2.07 -10.49 15.66
C GLU A 90 -1.07 -9.74 16.55
N TYR A 91 -1.09 -8.41 16.49
CA TYR A 91 -0.20 -7.50 17.16
C TYR A 91 0.21 -7.93 18.59
N LYS A 92 1.41 -8.49 18.70
CA LYS A 92 2.13 -8.70 19.97
C LYS A 92 3.61 -8.40 19.74
N GLY A 93 4.04 -7.17 20.03
CA GLY A 93 5.47 -6.80 20.04
C GLY A 93 6.00 -6.08 18.79
N LYS A 94 7.31 -5.79 18.82
CA LYS A 94 8.07 -4.82 17.98
C LYS A 94 8.06 -5.09 16.47
N GLU A 95 8.04 -6.35 16.04
CA GLU A 95 8.31 -6.74 14.66
C GLU A 95 7.19 -6.28 13.71
N ALA A 96 5.93 -6.53 14.08
CA ALA A 96 4.78 -6.02 13.32
C ALA A 96 4.74 -4.47 13.25
N TRP A 97 5.30 -3.75 14.23
CA TRP A 97 5.37 -2.27 14.27
C TRP A 97 6.31 -1.65 13.26
N GLN A 98 7.36 -2.37 12.87
CA GLN A 98 8.30 -1.86 11.87
C GLN A 98 7.93 -2.36 10.47
N GLU A 99 7.43 -3.59 10.39
CA GLU A 99 7.15 -4.22 9.10
C GLU A 99 5.86 -3.71 8.44
N VAL A 100 4.74 -3.60 9.17
CA VAL A 100 3.47 -3.23 8.54
C VAL A 100 3.53 -1.83 7.92
N PRO A 101 3.98 -0.76 8.62
CA PRO A 101 4.11 0.55 7.99
C PRO A 101 5.04 0.53 6.79
N PHE A 102 6.16 -0.20 6.86
CA PHE A 102 7.12 -0.34 5.76
C PHE A 102 6.44 -0.88 4.48
N TYR A 103 5.63 -1.93 4.59
CA TYR A 103 4.91 -2.50 3.45
C TYR A 103 3.81 -1.57 2.94
N VAL A 104 3.03 -0.96 3.83
CA VAL A 104 1.92 -0.06 3.47
C VAL A 104 2.42 1.16 2.70
N GLU A 105 3.47 1.81 3.20
CA GLU A 105 4.06 3.00 2.57
C GLU A 105 4.58 2.69 1.15
N ARG A 106 5.25 1.54 0.97
CA ARG A 106 5.79 1.18 -0.35
C ARG A 106 4.72 0.64 -1.30
N ALA A 107 3.67 0.02 -0.79
CA ALA A 107 2.60 -0.54 -1.60
C ALA A 107 1.68 0.52 -2.21
N ARG A 108 1.38 1.62 -1.49
CA ARG A 108 0.54 2.73 -1.98
C ARG A 108 -0.80 2.28 -2.60
N GLN A 109 -1.31 1.14 -2.13
CA GLN A 109 -2.47 0.44 -2.70
C GLN A 109 -3.75 0.88 -1.95
N PRO A 110 -4.74 1.51 -2.60
CA PRO A 110 -5.96 1.99 -1.94
C PRO A 110 -6.74 0.91 -1.19
N LEU A 111 -6.71 -0.35 -1.65
CA LEU A 111 -7.38 -1.47 -0.97
C LEU A 111 -6.87 -1.72 0.46
N LEU A 112 -5.67 -1.24 0.80
CA LEU A 112 -5.14 -1.33 2.16
C LEU A 112 -5.93 -0.49 3.16
N VAL A 113 -6.63 0.56 2.72
CA VAL A 113 -7.48 1.37 3.60
C VAL A 113 -8.57 0.50 4.22
N GLU A 114 -9.28 -0.27 3.39
CA GLU A 114 -10.34 -1.16 3.86
C GLU A 114 -9.78 -2.23 4.81
N ALA A 115 -8.61 -2.80 4.48
CA ALA A 115 -7.96 -3.82 5.30
C ALA A 115 -7.68 -3.36 6.75
N PHE A 116 -7.38 -2.07 6.96
CA PHE A 116 -7.12 -1.53 8.31
C PHE A 116 -8.33 -0.83 8.95
N SER A 117 -9.40 -0.57 8.19
CA SER A 117 -10.56 0.20 8.65
C SER A 117 -11.25 -0.37 9.89
N SER A 118 -11.41 -1.70 9.98
CA SER A 118 -12.03 -2.36 11.13
C SER A 118 -11.26 -2.13 12.43
N SER A 119 -9.94 -1.92 12.35
CA SER A 119 -9.10 -1.66 13.52
C SER A 119 -9.29 -0.27 14.11
N LEU A 120 -9.92 0.66 13.38
CA LEU A 120 -10.34 1.95 13.94
C LEU A 120 -11.32 1.77 15.10
N TYR A 121 -12.09 0.68 15.12
CA TYR A 121 -13.10 0.39 16.15
C TYR A 121 -12.59 -0.50 17.29
N SER A 122 -11.29 -0.86 17.28
CA SER A 122 -10.69 -1.53 18.43
C SER A 122 -10.73 -0.63 19.67
N PRO A 123 -10.78 -1.19 20.89
CA PRO A 123 -10.66 -0.43 22.12
C PRO A 123 -9.43 0.50 22.11
N LEU A 124 -9.59 1.69 22.69
CA LEU A 124 -8.47 2.58 22.95
C LEU A 124 -7.76 2.09 24.21
N ASP A 125 -6.85 1.15 24.02
CA ASP A 125 -5.97 0.69 25.08
C ASP A 125 -4.82 1.68 25.27
N GLN A 126 -4.25 1.76 26.47
CA GLN A 126 -3.01 2.50 26.67
C GLN A 126 -1.94 1.88 25.76
N GLY A 127 -1.28 2.70 24.94
CA GLY A 127 -0.24 2.26 24.01
C GLY A 127 0.71 1.24 24.65
N VAL A 128 1.00 0.16 23.92
CA VAL A 128 1.78 -0.94 24.48
C VAL A 128 3.23 -0.48 24.69
N LYS A 129 3.85 -0.86 25.81
CA LYS A 129 5.30 -0.69 25.95
C LYS A 129 6.00 -1.74 25.08
N GLY A 130 6.60 -1.31 23.97
CA GLY A 130 7.50 -2.16 23.19
C GLY A 130 8.91 -2.08 23.75
N ILE A 131 9.54 -3.21 24.07
CA ILE A 131 10.97 -3.23 24.42
C ILE A 131 11.76 -3.26 23.11
N VAL A 132 12.60 -2.24 22.90
CA VAL A 132 13.52 -2.12 21.76
C VAL A 132 14.94 -2.23 22.32
N GLY A 133 15.56 -3.41 22.20
CA GLY A 133 16.97 -3.57 22.59
C GLY A 133 17.45 -5.01 22.67
N GLY A 134 18.69 -5.24 22.23
CA GLY A 134 19.42 -6.48 22.49
C GLY A 134 20.34 -6.33 23.70
N VAL A 135 20.17 -7.22 24.69
CA VAL A 135 21.02 -7.62 25.83
C VAL A 135 21.67 -6.54 26.74
N LYS A 136 21.76 -5.25 26.39
CA LYS A 136 22.39 -4.24 27.28
C LYS A 136 21.73 -2.87 27.37
N THR A 137 20.68 -2.59 26.60
CA THR A 137 19.94 -1.32 26.72
C THR A 137 18.50 -1.55 26.31
N GLU A 138 17.59 -1.61 27.28
CA GLU A 138 16.15 -1.66 27.02
C GLU A 138 15.67 -0.24 26.71
N VAL A 139 15.46 0.08 25.44
CA VAL A 139 14.73 1.29 25.06
C VAL A 139 13.25 0.93 25.04
N VAL A 140 12.49 1.37 26.03
CA VAL A 140 11.02 1.21 26.00
C VAL A 140 10.47 2.22 24.99
N THR A 141 10.10 1.76 23.81
CA THR A 141 9.37 2.57 22.84
C THR A 141 7.88 2.45 23.14
N LEU A 142 7.23 3.59 23.37
CA LEU A 142 5.78 3.66 23.40
C LEU A 142 5.25 3.44 22.00
N VAL A 143 4.54 2.34 21.85
CA VAL A 143 3.82 2.02 20.64
C VAL A 143 2.44 2.69 20.72
N PRO A 144 1.97 3.40 19.67
CA PRO A 144 0.67 4.04 19.70
C PRO A 144 -0.45 2.99 19.77
N PRO A 145 -1.62 3.32 20.34
CA PRO A 145 -2.78 2.43 20.35
C PRO A 145 -3.12 1.92 18.95
N LYS A 146 -3.61 0.68 18.84
CA LYS A 146 -3.94 0.04 17.55
C LYS A 146 -4.89 0.89 16.68
N PRO A 147 -5.96 1.53 17.20
CA PRO A 147 -6.78 2.43 16.40
C PRO A 147 -5.98 3.60 15.81
N VAL A 148 -5.07 4.19 16.58
CA VAL A 148 -4.23 5.33 16.17
C VAL A 148 -3.32 4.92 15.03
N MET A 149 -2.67 3.76 15.16
CA MET A 149 -1.84 3.22 14.09
C MET A 149 -2.65 2.89 12.84
N ALA A 150 -3.84 2.28 12.98
CA ALA A 150 -4.70 2.00 11.84
C ALA A 150 -5.06 3.29 11.09
N GLY A 151 -5.44 4.35 11.81
CA GLY A 151 -5.68 5.67 11.25
C GLY A 151 -4.45 6.23 10.53
N ALA A 152 -3.26 6.13 11.14
CA ALA A 152 -2.02 6.59 10.52
C ALA A 152 -1.67 5.84 9.23
N LEU A 153 -1.86 4.51 9.20
CA LEU A 153 -1.65 3.69 8.00
C LEU A 153 -2.63 4.07 6.87
N ILE A 154 -3.90 4.31 7.22
CA ILE A 154 -4.91 4.79 6.27
C ILE A 154 -4.50 6.15 5.69
N ILE A 155 -4.15 7.13 6.54
CA ILE A 155 -3.70 8.46 6.13
C ILE A 155 -2.45 8.37 5.23
N SER A 156 -1.49 7.52 5.59
CA SER A 156 -0.29 7.28 4.78
C SER A 156 -0.65 6.72 3.40
N THR A 157 -1.54 5.73 3.33
CA THR A 157 -2.03 5.14 2.07
C THR A 157 -2.69 6.20 1.20
N ILE A 158 -3.55 7.04 1.78
CA ILE A 158 -4.24 8.12 1.07
C ILE A 158 -3.24 9.09 0.44
N ARG A 159 -2.27 9.56 1.24
CA ARG A 159 -1.27 10.54 0.78
C ARG A 159 -0.42 10.02 -0.37
N GLN A 160 -0.10 8.72 -0.36
CA GLN A 160 0.85 8.14 -1.30
C GLN A 160 0.20 7.53 -2.55
N SER A 161 -1.04 7.07 -2.48
CA SER A 161 -1.69 6.44 -3.62
C SER A 161 -2.05 7.44 -4.71
N LYS A 162 -1.85 7.07 -5.98
CA LYS A 162 -2.24 7.89 -7.14
C LYS A 162 -3.75 7.89 -7.41
N GLU A 163 -4.49 6.96 -6.83
CA GLU A 163 -5.92 6.77 -7.10
C GLU A 163 -6.82 7.81 -6.41
N PHE A 164 -6.31 8.47 -5.37
CA PHE A 164 -7.06 9.47 -4.61
C PHE A 164 -6.89 10.89 -5.16
N SER A 165 -7.94 11.70 -4.97
CA SER A 165 -7.96 13.10 -5.39
C SER A 165 -6.94 13.97 -4.65
N PRO A 166 -6.45 15.07 -5.25
CA PRO A 166 -5.56 16.02 -4.57
C PRO A 166 -6.18 16.61 -3.29
N GLU A 167 -7.49 16.84 -3.29
CA GLU A 167 -8.23 17.37 -2.13
C GLU A 167 -8.19 16.40 -0.94
N LEU A 168 -8.47 15.11 -1.18
CA LEU A 168 -8.39 14.09 -0.14
C LEU A 168 -6.97 13.95 0.41
N LYS A 169 -5.94 14.07 -0.45
CA LYS A 169 -4.54 14.05 -0.03
C LYS A 169 -4.17 15.23 0.84
N ALA A 170 -4.69 16.43 0.53
CA ALA A 170 -4.48 17.62 1.34
C ALA A 170 -5.12 17.45 2.72
N TRP A 171 -6.38 16.99 2.78
CA TRP A 171 -7.06 16.65 4.02
C TRP A 171 -6.28 15.61 4.84
N ALA A 172 -5.78 14.56 4.21
CA ALA A 172 -5.01 13.53 4.90
C ALA A 172 -3.69 14.07 5.47
N LYS A 173 -3.05 15.03 4.78
CA LYS A 173 -1.87 15.73 5.30
C LYS A 173 -2.20 16.55 6.55
N GLU A 174 -3.32 17.26 6.55
CA GLU A 174 -3.79 18.02 7.73
C GLU A 174 -4.12 17.10 8.91
N MET A 175 -4.83 16.00 8.66
CA MET A 175 -5.16 15.00 9.68
C MET A 175 -3.93 14.38 10.34
N ALA A 176 -2.81 14.22 9.60
CA ALA A 176 -1.56 13.70 10.15
C ALA A 176 -0.92 14.61 11.21
N HIS A 177 -1.36 15.88 11.31
CA HIS A 177 -0.88 16.84 12.31
C HIS A 177 -1.79 16.93 13.55
N ASN A 178 -2.86 16.14 13.62
CA ASN A 178 -3.73 16.12 14.79
C ASN A 178 -3.01 15.44 15.97
N LEU A 179 -2.85 16.16 17.09
CA LEU A 179 -2.14 15.69 18.27
C LEU A 179 -3.06 15.01 19.30
N ASP A 180 -4.38 15.18 19.17
CA ASP A 180 -5.36 14.52 20.04
C ASP A 180 -5.78 13.17 19.44
N GLU A 181 -5.37 12.08 20.07
CA GLU A 181 -5.67 10.72 19.62
C GLU A 181 -7.17 10.41 19.58
N ALA A 182 -7.95 10.90 20.56
CA ALA A 182 -9.38 10.61 20.64
C ALA A 182 -10.16 11.35 19.55
N ASP A 183 -9.84 12.63 19.32
CA ASP A 183 -10.42 13.41 18.22
C ASP A 183 -9.98 12.86 16.85
N PHE A 184 -8.70 12.50 16.69
CA PHE A 184 -8.18 11.88 15.48
C PHE A 184 -8.98 10.61 15.13
N ILE A 185 -9.16 9.70 16.09
CA ILE A 185 -9.91 8.46 15.86
C ILE A 185 -11.39 8.71 15.58
N SER A 186 -12.01 9.65 16.29
CA SER A 186 -13.42 9.99 16.05
C SER A 186 -13.63 10.51 14.63
N LYS A 187 -12.73 11.38 14.14
CA LYS A 187 -12.74 11.88 12.75
C LYS A 187 -12.47 10.77 11.73
N MET A 188 -11.52 9.88 11.99
CA MET A 188 -11.22 8.76 11.09
C MET A 188 -12.38 7.78 10.97
N ARG A 189 -13.06 7.46 12.08
CA ARG A 189 -14.27 6.62 12.08
C ARG A 189 -15.39 7.27 11.27
N LEU A 190 -15.68 8.55 11.54
CA LEU A 190 -16.71 9.28 10.80
C LEU A 190 -16.39 9.37 9.30
N TRP A 191 -15.13 9.63 8.95
CA TRP A 191 -14.68 9.66 7.56
C TRP A 191 -14.85 8.30 6.88
N TRP A 192 -14.49 7.21 7.56
CA TRP A 192 -14.68 5.86 7.04
C TRP A 192 -16.15 5.56 6.78
N GLU A 193 -17.04 5.88 7.73
CA GLU A 193 -18.49 5.68 7.54
C GLU A 193 -19.06 6.45 6.35
N GLN A 194 -18.56 7.67 6.09
CA GLN A 194 -18.97 8.48 4.93
C GLN A 194 -18.44 7.95 3.59
N ASN A 195 -17.40 7.10 3.59
CA ASN A 195 -16.68 6.70 2.39
C ASN A 195 -16.64 5.20 2.11
N LYS A 196 -16.99 4.33 3.07
CA LYS A 196 -16.84 2.87 2.95
C LYS A 196 -17.42 2.26 1.67
N GLU A 197 -18.57 2.76 1.21
CA GLU A 197 -19.22 2.27 -0.01
C GLU A 197 -18.35 2.50 -1.26
N ARG A 198 -17.59 3.59 -1.30
CA ARG A 198 -16.69 3.90 -2.41
C ARG A 198 -15.49 2.95 -2.46
N PHE A 199 -15.06 2.41 -1.32
CA PHE A 199 -14.04 1.37 -1.27
C PHE A 199 -14.59 0.02 -1.76
N VAL A 200 -15.78 -0.38 -1.26
CA VAL A 200 -16.47 -1.61 -1.70
C VAL A 200 -16.74 -1.62 -3.21
N THR A 201 -17.08 -0.46 -3.78
CA THR A 201 -17.36 -0.30 -5.21
C THR A 201 -16.13 0.09 -6.04
N LEU A 202 -14.93 0.11 -5.45
CA LEU A 202 -13.65 0.44 -6.09
C LEU A 202 -13.59 1.84 -6.74
N LYS A 203 -14.44 2.77 -6.28
CA LYS A 203 -14.54 4.16 -6.75
C LYS A 203 -13.59 5.09 -5.99
N PHE A 204 -12.29 4.78 -5.97
CA PHE A 204 -11.31 5.49 -5.15
C PHE A 204 -11.17 6.99 -5.45
N LYS A 205 -11.38 7.39 -6.72
CA LYS A 205 -11.35 8.81 -7.12
C LYS A 205 -12.51 9.64 -6.58
N GLU A 206 -13.61 8.98 -6.21
CA GLU A 206 -14.81 9.62 -5.67
C GLU A 206 -14.73 9.77 -4.14
N VAL A 207 -13.70 9.22 -3.48
CA VAL A 207 -13.53 9.32 -2.02
C VAL A 207 -13.30 10.77 -1.62
N GLU A 208 -14.12 11.24 -0.69
CA GLU A 208 -14.15 12.65 -0.28
C GLU A 208 -13.48 12.85 1.09
N PRO A 209 -12.92 14.04 1.34
CA PRO A 209 -12.56 14.47 2.68
C PRO A 209 -13.73 14.34 3.66
N LEU A 210 -13.42 14.30 4.96
CA LEU A 210 -14.45 14.32 5.99
C LEU A 210 -15.33 15.57 5.81
N ARG A 211 -16.61 15.38 5.50
CA ARG A 211 -17.56 16.50 5.47
C ARG A 211 -17.68 17.04 6.88
N ARG A 212 -17.49 18.35 7.07
CA ARG A 212 -17.87 19.00 8.33
C ARG A 212 -19.33 18.64 8.57
N ALA A 213 -19.64 18.07 9.73
CA ALA A 213 -21.03 17.87 10.11
C ALA A 213 -21.73 19.21 9.89
N ALA A 214 -22.77 19.24 9.06
CA ALA A 214 -23.65 20.39 9.00
C ALA A 214 -24.02 20.68 10.45
N ALA A 215 -23.71 21.88 10.94
CA ALA A 215 -23.99 22.25 12.31
C ALA A 215 -25.44 21.83 12.59
N SER A 216 -25.63 20.88 13.51
CA SER A 216 -26.97 20.56 13.97
C SER A 216 -27.63 21.90 14.27
N PRO A 217 -28.82 22.21 13.69
CA PRO A 217 -29.50 23.42 14.09
C PRO A 217 -29.62 23.35 15.61
N LEU A 218 -29.00 24.31 16.29
CA LEU A 218 -29.14 24.44 17.74
C LEU A 218 -30.63 24.34 18.03
N PRO A 219 -31.06 23.52 19.00
CA PRO A 219 -32.46 23.54 19.41
C PRO A 219 -32.79 25.00 19.72
N ARG A 220 -33.78 25.54 19.00
CA ARG A 220 -34.33 26.84 19.33
C ARG A 220 -35.03 26.65 20.67
N GLU A 221 -34.41 27.27 21.68
CA GLU A 221 -34.89 27.61 23.03
C GLU A 221 -35.79 26.59 23.76
#